data_AF-A0A539CV55-F1
#
_entry.id   AF-A0A539CV55-F1
#
_cell.length_a   1.000
_cell.length_b   1.000
_cell.length_c   1.000
_cell.angle_alpha   90.00
_cell.angle_beta   90.00
_cell.angle_gamma   90.00
#
_symmetry.space_group_name_H-M   'P 1'
#
loop_
_entity.id
_entity.type
_entity.pdbx_description
1 polymer ?
#
loop_
_entity_poly.entity_id
_entity_poly.type
_entity_poly.pdbx_seq_one_letter_code
_entity_poly.pdbx_strand_id
1 'polypeptide(L)'
;MLAHSCRFGLEGIISKRKDLPYRPCRSEHWLKAKCMHGKEFVILGYIASKAASSAVGSLPLGYYSEGSSFMPAASALAGPRIWQDRCA
;
A
#
# COMPACT_ATOMS: atom_id res chain seq x y z
N MET A 1 12.24 2.69 -18.34
CA MET A 1 11.33 3.69 -17.75
C MET A 1 11.05 3.39 -16.29
N LEU A 2 10.25 2.37 -15.92
CA LEU A 2 9.92 2.06 -14.51
C LEU A 2 11.15 1.79 -13.63
N ALA A 3 12.08 0.93 -14.07
CA ALA A 3 13.28 0.65 -13.29
C ALA A 3 14.13 1.91 -13.02
N HIS A 4 14.09 2.89 -13.92
CA HIS A 4 14.82 4.14 -13.77
C HIS A 4 14.13 5.08 -12.75
N SER A 5 12.80 5.18 -12.79
CA SER A 5 12.05 5.95 -11.78
C SER A 5 12.26 5.39 -10.37
N CYS A 6 12.32 4.06 -10.22
CA CYS A 6 12.61 3.45 -8.93
C CYS A 6 14.03 3.80 -8.43
N ARG A 7 15.03 3.81 -9.32
CA ARG A 7 16.40 4.22 -8.95
C ARG A 7 16.51 5.70 -8.58
N PHE A 8 15.63 6.54 -9.10
CA PHE A 8 15.55 7.95 -8.72
C PHE A 8 14.75 8.19 -7.43
N GLY A 9 14.29 7.14 -6.74
CA GLY A 9 13.50 7.29 -5.52
C GLY A 9 12.07 7.78 -5.74
N LEU A 10 11.57 7.73 -6.98
CA LEU A 10 10.18 8.06 -7.27
C LEU A 10 9.25 6.88 -6.94
N GLU A 11 7.98 7.17 -6.66
CA GLU A 11 6.96 6.13 -6.39
C GLU A 11 6.78 5.16 -7.57
N GLY A 12 6.98 5.63 -8.80
CA GLY A 12 6.76 4.83 -10.01
C GLY A 12 6.45 5.68 -11.24
N ILE A 13 5.70 5.11 -12.19
CA ILE A 13 5.25 5.81 -13.40
C ILE A 13 3.72 5.77 -13.55
N ILE A 14 3.18 6.79 -14.21
CA ILE A 14 1.77 6.89 -14.59
C ILE A 14 1.66 6.77 -16.11
N SER A 15 0.90 5.79 -16.58
CA SER A 15 0.59 5.62 -18.01
C SER A 15 -0.81 6.12 -18.30
N LYS A 16 -0.95 7.07 -19.23
CA LYS A 16 -2.23 7.66 -19.62
C LYS A 16 -2.50 7.39 -21.10
N ARG A 17 -3.72 6.98 -21.45
CA ARG A 17 -4.15 6.90 -22.86
C ARG A 17 -4.23 8.30 -23.46
N LYS A 18 -3.53 8.53 -24.58
CA LYS A 18 -3.46 9.83 -25.27
C LYS A 18 -4.77 10.15 -26.01
N ASP A 19 -5.45 9.11 -26.48
CA ASP A 19 -6.66 9.13 -27.29
C ASP A 19 -7.95 9.36 -26.48
N LEU A 20 -7.88 9.36 -25.15
CA LEU A 20 -9.06 9.45 -24.29
C LEU A 20 -9.07 10.73 -23.45
N PRO A 21 -10.25 11.37 -23.29
CA PRO A 21 -10.40 12.53 -22.43
C PRO A 21 -10.25 12.15 -20.94
N TYR A 22 -10.02 13.16 -20.12
CA TYR A 22 -10.03 12.98 -18.66
C TYR A 22 -11.42 12.54 -18.18
N ARG A 23 -11.45 11.58 -17.25
CA ARG A 23 -12.68 11.16 -16.56
C ARG A 23 -12.48 11.23 -15.05
N PRO A 24 -13.43 11.84 -14.31
CA PRO A 24 -13.47 11.66 -12.86
C PRO A 24 -13.81 10.20 -12.53
N CYS A 25 -13.32 9.70 -11.39
CA CYS A 25 -13.41 8.31 -10.90
C CYS A 25 -12.30 7.35 -11.39
N ARG A 26 -12.28 6.12 -10.84
CA ARG A 26 -11.25 5.11 -11.15
C ARG A 26 -11.50 4.50 -12.52
N SER A 27 -10.52 4.64 -13.41
CA SER A 27 -10.54 4.06 -14.76
C SER A 27 -9.24 3.34 -15.09
N GLU A 28 -9.27 2.47 -16.08
CA GLU A 28 -8.08 1.77 -16.61
C GLU A 28 -7.26 2.64 -17.58
N HIS A 29 -7.75 3.84 -17.88
CA HIS A 29 -7.07 4.77 -18.79
C HIS A 29 -5.83 5.39 -18.17
N TRP A 30 -5.74 5.39 -16.84
CA TRP A 30 -4.63 5.90 -16.04
C TRP A 30 -4.10 4.79 -15.13
N LEU A 31 -3.01 4.15 -15.54
CA LEU A 31 -2.41 3.04 -14.80
C LEU A 31 -1.21 3.52 -13.99
N LYS A 32 -1.20 3.18 -12.69
CA LYS A 32 -0.07 3.43 -11.80
C LYS A 32 0.78 2.18 -11.70
N ALA A 33 2.01 2.23 -12.22
CA ALA A 33 2.99 1.19 -11.97
C ALA A 33 3.94 1.68 -10.88
N LYS A 34 3.87 1.07 -9.69
CA LYS A 34 4.64 1.50 -8.51
C LYS A 34 5.90 0.68 -8.33
N CYS A 35 6.93 1.32 -7.79
CA CYS A 35 8.11 0.71 -7.22
C CYS A 35 7.73 0.11 -5.87
N MET A 36 7.47 -1.19 -5.87
CA MET A 36 7.03 -1.90 -4.66
C MET A 36 8.26 -2.27 -3.82
N HIS A 37 8.31 -1.77 -2.59
CA HIS A 37 9.29 -2.19 -1.58
C HIS A 37 8.57 -3.01 -0.52
N GLY A 38 8.48 -4.31 -0.76
CA GLY A 38 7.95 -5.27 0.20
C GLY A 38 9.04 -5.71 1.18
N LYS A 39 8.67 -5.88 2.44
CA LYS A 39 9.47 -6.55 3.47
C LYS A 39 8.56 -7.51 4.23
N GLU A 40 9.16 -8.56 4.74
CA GLU A 40 8.47 -9.54 5.58
C GLU A 40 8.54 -9.08 7.03
N PHE A 41 7.41 -9.19 7.74
CA PHE A 41 7.28 -8.77 9.12
C PHE A 41 6.57 -9.85 9.93
N VAL A 42 6.93 -9.93 11.20
CA VAL A 42 6.27 -10.78 12.20
C VAL A 42 5.10 -10.01 12.80
N ILE A 43 3.93 -10.65 12.87
CA ILE A 43 2.76 -10.12 13.57
C ILE A 43 2.93 -10.41 15.06
N LEU A 44 2.96 -9.36 15.87
CA LEU A 44 3.14 -9.48 17.33
C LEU A 44 1.83 -9.69 18.09
N GLY A 45 0.71 -9.40 17.44
CA GLY A 45 -0.62 -9.47 18.01
C GLY A 45 -1.61 -8.64 17.21
N TYR A 46 -2.74 -8.31 17.82
CA TYR A 46 -3.75 -7.44 17.22
C TYR A 46 -4.36 -6.51 18.26
N ILE A 47 -4.81 -5.34 17.81
CA ILE A 47 -5.59 -4.40 18.60
C ILE A 47 -7.01 -4.39 18.03
N ALA A 48 -8.00 -4.58 18.90
CA ALA A 48 -9.41 -4.59 18.51
C ALA A 48 -9.83 -3.24 17.93
N SER A 49 -10.65 -3.26 16.88
CA SER A 49 -11.18 -2.05 16.27
C SER A 49 -12.18 -1.35 17.20
N LYS A 50 -12.08 -0.01 17.27
CA LYS A 50 -13.10 0.81 17.94
C LYS A 50 -14.35 1.02 17.06
N ALA A 51 -14.22 0.82 15.74
CA ALA A 51 -15.29 1.08 14.77
C ALA A 51 -16.22 -0.12 14.57
N ALA A 52 -15.74 -1.35 14.80
CA ALA A 52 -16.53 -2.57 14.67
C ALA A 52 -16.03 -3.64 15.65
N SER A 53 -16.96 -4.23 16.43
CA SER A 53 -16.65 -5.11 17.56
C SER A 53 -15.96 -6.43 17.18
N SER A 54 -16.09 -6.89 15.93
CA SER A 54 -15.46 -8.10 15.40
C SER A 54 -14.31 -7.83 14.44
N ALA A 55 -13.90 -6.57 14.26
CA ALA A 55 -12.85 -6.20 13.31
C ALA A 55 -11.49 -5.98 13.99
N VAL A 56 -10.42 -6.32 13.28
CA VAL A 56 -9.06 -5.96 13.66
C VAL A 56 -8.83 -4.48 13.34
N GLY A 57 -8.45 -3.69 14.34
CA GLY A 57 -8.12 -2.27 14.17
C GLY A 57 -6.70 -2.06 13.67
N SER A 58 -5.74 -2.72 14.33
CA SER A 58 -4.34 -2.65 13.93
C SER A 58 -3.56 -3.94 14.25
N LEU A 59 -2.50 -4.17 13.49
CA LEU A 59 -1.54 -5.25 13.66
C LEU A 59 -0.16 -4.65 13.98
N PRO A 60 0.32 -4.71 15.23
CA PRO A 60 1.69 -4.37 15.54
C PRO A 60 2.66 -5.34 14.85
N LEU A 61 3.63 -4.79 14.14
CA LEU A 61 4.62 -5.53 13.36
C LEU A 61 6.03 -5.33 13.91
N GLY A 62 6.87 -6.34 13.76
CA GLY A 62 8.31 -6.21 13.92
C GLY A 62 9.08 -7.12 12.98
N TYR A 63 10.41 -7.05 13.03
CA TYR A 63 11.30 -7.87 12.21
C TYR A 63 12.57 -8.22 12.99
N TYR A 64 13.28 -9.24 12.53
CA TYR A 64 14.59 -9.57 13.07
C TYR A 64 15.68 -8.79 12.34
N SER A 65 16.53 -8.10 13.10
CA SER A 65 17.75 -7.48 12.56
C SER A 65 18.88 -8.51 12.52
N GLU A 66 19.90 -8.27 11.70
CA GLU A 66 21.11 -9.12 11.69
C GLU A 66 21.70 -9.19 13.10
N GLY A 67 21.77 -10.41 13.67
CA GLY A 67 22.09 -10.66 15.08
C GLY A 67 20.93 -11.17 15.94
N SER A 68 19.81 -11.60 15.33
CA SER A 68 18.67 -12.24 16.01
C SER A 68 17.94 -11.38 17.05
N SER A 69 18.22 -10.08 17.09
CA SER A 69 17.49 -9.14 17.94
C SER A 69 16.16 -8.78 17.28
N PHE A 70 15.07 -8.94 18.02
CA PHE A 70 13.74 -8.56 17.56
C PHE A 70 13.52 -7.06 17.70
N MET A 71 13.18 -6.39 16.60
CA MET A 71 12.97 -4.95 16.55
C MET A 71 11.50 -4.62 16.25
N PRO A 72 10.84 -3.77 17.06
CA PRO A 72 9.52 -3.25 16.71
C PRO A 72 9.63 -2.34 15.48
N ALA A 73 8.61 -2.38 14.60
CA ALA A 73 8.61 -1.63 13.35
C ALA A 73 7.47 -0.61 13.26
N ALA A 74 6.26 -1.09 13.00
CA ALA A 74 5.10 -0.24 12.74
C ALA A 74 3.80 -1.02 12.99
N SER A 75 2.69 -0.31 13.07
CA SER A 75 1.37 -0.93 13.13
C SER A 75 0.68 -0.83 11.77
N ALA A 76 0.28 -1.96 11.20
CA ALA A 76 -0.54 -1.98 9.99
C ALA A 76 -2.01 -1.79 10.35
N LEU A 77 -2.71 -0.88 9.65
CA LEU A 77 -4.13 -0.62 9.85
C LEU A 77 -4.93 -1.23 8.71
N ALA A 78 -6.08 -1.83 9.04
CA ALA A 78 -7.10 -2.15 8.04
C ALA A 78 -7.85 -0.85 7.67
N GLY A 79 -7.34 -0.13 6.67
CA GLY A 79 -8.02 1.04 6.13
C GLY A 79 -9.19 0.65 5.21
N PRO A 80 -10.28 1.43 5.16
CA PRO A 80 -11.31 1.24 4.13
C PRO A 80 -10.66 1.35 2.74
N ARG A 81 -11.13 0.57 1.77
CA ARG A 81 -10.72 0.72 0.37
C ARG A 81 -11.36 1.99 -0.22
N ILE A 82 -10.73 3.13 0.04
CA ILE A 82 -11.19 4.50 -0.28
C ILE A 82 -11.25 4.83 -1.79
N TRP A 83 -10.94 3.87 -2.68
CA TRP A 83 -10.80 4.08 -4.13
C TRP A 83 -11.47 2.96 -4.96
N GLN A 84 -12.70 2.59 -4.62
CA GLN A 84 -13.44 1.53 -5.34
C GLN A 84 -14.44 2.05 -6.38
N ASP A 85 -14.73 3.35 -6.43
CA ASP A 85 -15.72 3.89 -7.36
C ASP A 85 -15.16 3.86 -8.79
N ARG A 86 -15.59 2.84 -9.55
CA ARG A 86 -15.27 2.69 -10.97
C ARG A 86 -16.18 3.59 -11.79
N CYS A 87 -15.64 4.17 -12.86
CA CYS A 87 -16.49 4.71 -13.92
C CYS A 87 -17.38 3.58 -14.48
N ALA A 88 -18.64 3.90 -14.78
CA ALA A 88 -19.51 3.02 -15.59
C ALA A 88 -19.00 2.90 -17.02
#